data_AF-A0A1G9NU63-F1
#
_entry.id   AF-A0A1G9NU63-F1
#
_cell.length_a   1.000
_cell.length_b   1.000
_cell.length_c   1.000
_cell.angle_alpha   90.00
_cell.angle_beta   90.00
_cell.angle_gamma   90.00
#
_symmetry.space_group_name_H-M   'P 1'
#
loop_
_entity.id
_entity.type
_entity.pdbx_description
1 polymer ?
#
loop_
_entity_poly.entity_id
_entity_poly.type
_entity_poly.pdbx_seq_one_letter_code
_entity_poly.pdbx_strand_id
1 'polypeptide(L)'
;MIELQGLIDEHGVVGAQFAVLADGEITDVAAGVLSAGTRAPVTTESLFQIASITKVWTATLVQELVNEGRLDLDGPVCDVLPGWPAGSALAMSARDLPAFARMHLATPAFAVMREPQMLLPDCGNRASWGLGWELPGYSGGPVIGHHGANRGMASFLRIAPERGIAVALLTSGGAAREVFDDIIDNVFSELAGVRRPEPPTPPEAPELVDERFLGTYRCADHEVVVTQADHGRVRVDLDDDVREFVALRDDALIALERPHTVLVLKGDLLHFGRAAART
;
A
#
# COMPACT_ATOMS: atom_id res chain seq x y z
N MET A 1 3.37 5.12 25.12
CA MET A 1 2.26 5.61 24.26
C MET A 1 2.88 6.50 23.20
N ILE A 2 2.64 6.22 21.94
CA ILE A 2 3.03 7.10 20.83
C ILE A 2 2.26 8.41 20.98
N GLU A 3 2.96 9.54 21.03
CA GLU A 3 2.35 10.87 21.10
C GLU A 3 2.02 11.34 19.67
N LEU A 4 0.78 11.07 19.22
CA LEU A 4 0.36 11.36 17.84
C LEU A 4 0.61 12.83 17.44
N GLN A 5 0.40 13.78 18.36
CA GLN A 5 0.64 15.21 18.10
C GLN A 5 2.11 15.48 17.73
N GLY A 6 3.07 14.88 18.45
CA GLY A 6 4.49 15.05 18.15
C GLY A 6 4.87 14.52 16.77
N LEU A 7 4.36 13.36 16.38
CA LEU A 7 4.61 12.78 15.05
C LEU A 7 4.02 13.64 13.92
N ILE A 8 2.80 14.15 14.08
CA ILE A 8 2.21 14.99 13.03
C ILE A 8 2.93 16.34 12.91
N ASP A 9 3.44 16.90 14.01
CA ASP A 9 4.21 18.14 13.99
C ASP A 9 5.58 17.94 13.34
N GLU A 10 6.27 16.84 13.64
CA GLU A 10 7.56 16.47 13.04
C GLU A 10 7.46 16.33 11.51
N HIS A 11 6.41 15.69 11.04
CA HIS A 11 6.19 15.37 9.62
C HIS A 11 5.28 16.37 8.89
N GLY A 12 4.90 17.47 9.54
CA GLY A 12 4.06 18.53 8.96
C GLY A 12 2.68 18.05 8.49
N VAL A 13 2.10 17.04 9.15
CA VAL A 13 0.75 16.54 8.90
C VAL A 13 -0.28 17.46 9.58
N VAL A 14 -1.34 17.84 8.87
CA VAL A 14 -2.29 18.87 9.34
C VAL A 14 -3.21 18.34 10.43
N GLY A 15 -3.65 17.09 10.28
CA GLY A 15 -4.47 16.39 11.26
C GLY A 15 -4.46 14.90 11.00
N ALA A 16 -4.66 14.12 12.06
CA ALA A 16 -4.64 12.67 11.98
C ALA A 16 -5.58 12.01 13.00
N GLN A 17 -6.07 10.82 12.62
CA GLN A 17 -6.64 9.84 13.52
C GLN A 17 -5.82 8.56 13.44
N PHE A 18 -5.57 7.96 14.59
CA PHE A 18 -4.87 6.69 14.71
C PHE A 18 -5.69 5.75 15.59
N ALA A 19 -5.84 4.50 15.17
CA ALA A 19 -6.54 3.47 15.92
C ALA A 19 -5.81 2.13 15.86
N VAL A 20 -5.84 1.41 16.99
CA VAL A 20 -5.28 0.06 17.14
C VAL A 20 -6.33 -0.86 17.71
N LEU A 21 -6.54 -2.01 17.07
CA LEU A 21 -7.17 -3.18 17.67
C LEU A 21 -6.08 -4.08 18.24
N ALA A 22 -6.13 -4.35 19.54
CA ALA A 22 -5.29 -5.31 20.23
C ALA A 22 -6.07 -5.90 21.41
N ASP A 23 -5.84 -7.18 21.72
CA ASP A 23 -6.54 -7.88 22.81
C ASP A 23 -8.09 -7.80 22.74
N GLY A 24 -8.64 -7.67 21.53
CA GLY A 24 -10.08 -7.55 21.27
C GLY A 24 -10.66 -6.14 21.42
N GLU A 25 -9.88 -5.20 21.94
CA GLU A 25 -10.27 -3.81 22.22
C GLU A 25 -9.70 -2.83 21.20
N ILE A 26 -10.46 -1.77 20.89
CA ILE A 26 -10.00 -0.69 20.00
C ILE A 26 -9.64 0.52 20.84
N THR A 27 -8.40 0.98 20.72
CA THR A 27 -7.94 2.25 21.27
C THR A 27 -7.65 3.22 20.12
N ASP A 28 -8.14 4.45 20.22
CA ASP A 28 -8.01 5.47 19.20
C ASP A 28 -7.68 6.85 19.76
N VAL A 29 -6.96 7.63 18.97
CA VAL A 29 -6.54 9.00 19.28
C VAL A 29 -6.63 9.87 18.04
N ALA A 30 -6.82 11.17 18.25
CA ALA A 30 -6.93 12.18 17.21
C ALA A 30 -6.08 13.41 17.57
N ALA A 31 -5.51 14.05 16.55
CA ALA A 31 -4.66 15.23 16.69
C ALA A 31 -4.78 16.16 15.47
N GLY A 32 -4.48 17.44 15.66
CA GLY A 32 -4.51 18.47 14.60
C GLY A 32 -5.91 18.88 14.14
N VAL A 33 -6.02 19.32 12.88
CA VAL A 33 -7.26 19.89 12.29
C VAL A 33 -7.65 19.22 10.97
N LEU A 34 -8.95 19.15 10.69
CA LEU A 34 -9.49 18.52 9.48
C LEU A 34 -9.15 19.30 8.20
N SER A 35 -8.99 20.61 8.31
CA SER A 35 -8.68 21.50 7.20
C SER A 35 -7.94 22.73 7.70
N ALA A 36 -6.91 23.16 6.97
CA ALA A 36 -6.18 24.39 7.27
C ALA A 36 -7.08 25.64 7.22
N GLY A 37 -8.13 25.61 6.38
CA GLY A 37 -9.06 26.72 6.21
C GLY A 37 -10.06 26.84 7.35
N THR A 38 -10.77 25.77 7.68
CA THR A 38 -11.80 25.81 8.74
C THR A 38 -11.19 25.69 10.14
N ARG A 39 -10.00 25.08 10.25
CA ARG A 39 -9.33 24.75 11.51
C ARG A 39 -10.20 23.94 12.47
N ALA A 40 -11.21 23.25 11.94
CA ALA A 40 -12.05 22.36 12.74
C ALA A 40 -11.16 21.26 13.35
N PRO A 41 -11.23 21.01 14.66
CA PRO A 41 -10.39 20.00 15.30
C PRO A 41 -10.73 18.61 14.76
N VAL A 42 -9.71 17.78 14.60
CA VAL A 42 -9.93 16.34 14.41
C VAL A 42 -10.39 15.75 15.74
N THR A 43 -11.47 14.97 15.69
CA THR A 43 -11.96 14.15 16.80
C THR A 43 -11.87 12.68 16.40
N THR A 44 -11.99 11.73 17.32
CA THR A 44 -12.06 10.29 17.00
C THR A 44 -13.27 9.90 16.16
N GLU A 45 -14.31 10.74 16.16
CA GLU A 45 -15.54 10.56 15.38
C GLU A 45 -15.50 11.26 14.02
N SER A 46 -14.42 11.99 13.72
CA SER A 46 -14.28 12.67 12.43
C SER A 46 -14.19 11.66 11.28
N LEU A 47 -14.81 11.99 10.15
CA LEU A 47 -14.79 11.14 8.96
C LEU A 47 -13.69 11.58 8.00
N PHE A 48 -12.92 10.62 7.50
CA PHE A 48 -11.97 10.82 6.41
C PHE A 48 -12.35 9.96 5.22
N GLN A 49 -12.04 10.43 4.02
CA GLN A 49 -12.14 9.58 2.84
C GLN A 49 -11.07 8.50 2.91
N ILE A 50 -11.47 7.23 2.88
CA ILE A 50 -10.54 6.09 2.95
C ILE A 50 -10.02 5.65 1.57
N ALA A 51 -10.30 6.46 0.53
CA ALA A 51 -9.78 6.29 -0.81
C ALA A 51 -9.81 4.82 -1.29
N SER A 52 -8.68 4.27 -1.72
CA SER A 52 -8.62 2.90 -2.25
C SER A 52 -8.87 1.80 -1.22
N ILE A 53 -8.87 2.05 0.08
CA ILE A 53 -9.32 1.05 1.08
C ILE A 53 -10.79 0.66 0.81
N THR A 54 -11.58 1.54 0.17
CA THR A 54 -12.93 1.22 -0.33
C THR A 54 -12.99 -0.06 -1.16
N LYS A 55 -11.91 -0.41 -1.89
CA LYS A 55 -11.86 -1.64 -2.70
C LYS A 55 -12.03 -2.90 -1.87
N VAL A 56 -11.54 -2.90 -0.63
CA VAL A 56 -11.69 -4.01 0.30
C VAL A 56 -13.17 -4.22 0.65
N TRP A 57 -13.91 -3.13 0.84
CA TRP A 57 -15.36 -3.19 1.10
C TRP A 57 -16.11 -3.76 -0.09
N THR A 58 -15.82 -3.27 -1.30
CA THR A 58 -16.41 -3.82 -2.53
C THR A 58 -16.10 -5.32 -2.66
N ALA A 59 -14.84 -5.72 -2.47
CA ALA A 59 -14.43 -7.12 -2.54
C ALA A 59 -15.16 -7.98 -1.50
N THR A 60 -15.44 -7.43 -0.31
CA THR A 60 -16.19 -8.13 0.74
C THR A 60 -17.65 -8.34 0.34
N LEU A 61 -18.30 -7.32 -0.23
CA LEU A 61 -19.66 -7.44 -0.76
C LEU A 61 -19.74 -8.47 -1.91
N VAL A 62 -18.74 -8.49 -2.78
CA VAL A 62 -18.61 -9.50 -3.84
C VAL A 62 -18.45 -10.89 -3.24
N GLN A 63 -17.60 -11.06 -2.23
CA GLN A 63 -17.41 -12.35 -1.56
C GLN A 63 -18.70 -12.83 -0.87
N GLU A 64 -19.52 -11.93 -0.31
CA GLU A 64 -20.82 -12.35 0.24
C GLU A 64 -21.77 -12.89 -0.83
N LEU A 65 -21.80 -12.29 -2.02
CA LEU A 65 -22.58 -12.84 -3.14
C LEU A 65 -22.09 -14.24 -3.56
N VAL A 66 -20.78 -14.48 -3.47
CA VAL A 66 -20.19 -15.81 -3.73
C VAL A 66 -20.61 -16.79 -2.64
N ASN A 67 -20.54 -16.39 -1.37
CA ASN A 67 -20.96 -17.22 -0.24
C ASN A 67 -22.45 -17.60 -0.33
N GLU A 68 -23.29 -16.69 -0.82
CA GLU A 68 -24.72 -16.92 -1.09
C GLU A 68 -24.98 -17.77 -2.34
N GLY A 69 -23.95 -18.17 -3.09
CA GLY A 69 -24.08 -18.92 -4.35
C GLY A 69 -24.68 -18.10 -5.50
N ARG A 70 -24.65 -16.77 -5.39
CA ARG A 70 -25.22 -15.82 -6.37
C ARG A 70 -24.18 -15.29 -7.35
N LEU A 71 -22.91 -15.55 -7.09
CA LEU A 71 -21.78 -15.19 -7.94
C LEU A 71 -20.76 -16.33 -7.93
N ASP A 72 -20.11 -16.57 -9.06
CA ASP A 72 -18.99 -17.51 -9.18
C ASP A 72 -17.71 -16.72 -9.47
N LEU A 73 -16.65 -16.95 -8.69
CA LEU A 73 -15.36 -16.29 -8.88
C LEU A 73 -14.64 -16.78 -10.15
N ASP A 74 -14.92 -18.00 -10.59
CA ASP A 74 -14.37 -18.57 -11.82
C ASP A 74 -15.24 -18.26 -13.05
N GLY A 75 -16.40 -17.63 -12.83
CA GLY A 75 -17.31 -17.21 -13.89
C GLY A 75 -16.73 -16.06 -14.74
N PRO A 76 -17.06 -15.99 -16.04
CA PRO A 76 -16.64 -14.86 -16.88
C PRO A 76 -17.14 -13.53 -16.33
N VAL A 77 -16.23 -12.58 -16.10
CA VAL A 77 -16.59 -11.25 -15.56
C VAL A 77 -17.64 -10.52 -16.42
N CYS A 78 -17.63 -10.75 -17.74
CA CYS A 78 -18.58 -10.15 -18.68
C CYS A 78 -20.03 -10.57 -18.45
N ASP A 79 -20.27 -11.69 -17.77
CA ASP A 79 -21.62 -12.19 -17.50
C ASP A 79 -22.31 -11.37 -16.40
N VAL A 80 -21.52 -10.69 -15.56
CA VAL A 80 -21.99 -9.91 -14.40
C VAL A 80 -21.66 -8.43 -14.48
N LEU A 81 -20.63 -8.06 -15.24
CA LEU A 81 -20.17 -6.68 -15.43
C LEU A 81 -19.87 -6.43 -16.92
N PRO A 82 -20.83 -5.90 -17.70
CA PRO A 82 -20.60 -5.50 -19.09
C PRO A 82 -19.79 -4.19 -19.23
N GLY A 83 -19.17 -3.68 -18.14
CA GLY A 83 -18.48 -2.38 -18.08
C GLY A 83 -17.36 -2.32 -17.02
N TRP A 84 -16.83 -1.11 -16.78
CA TRP A 84 -15.66 -0.87 -15.91
C TRP A 84 -15.90 -1.20 -14.43
N PRO A 85 -14.86 -1.61 -13.66
CA PRO A 85 -15.03 -2.03 -12.27
C PRO A 85 -15.49 -0.90 -11.33
N ALA A 86 -16.34 -1.26 -10.38
CA ALA A 86 -16.93 -0.39 -9.37
C ALA A 86 -16.08 -0.30 -8.08
N GLY A 87 -16.09 0.87 -7.45
CA GLY A 87 -15.55 1.11 -6.12
C GLY A 87 -15.08 2.54 -5.97
N SER A 88 -15.90 3.42 -5.40
CA SER A 88 -15.43 4.77 -5.06
C SER A 88 -15.99 5.32 -3.75
N ALA A 89 -15.04 5.94 -3.02
CA ALA A 89 -15.18 7.03 -2.05
C ALA A 89 -16.06 6.79 -0.81
N LEU A 90 -15.89 5.66 -0.11
CA LEU A 90 -16.39 5.58 1.27
C LEU A 90 -15.60 6.53 2.18
N ALA A 91 -16.29 7.07 3.17
CA ALA A 91 -15.70 7.83 4.28
C ALA A 91 -16.09 7.17 5.60
N MET A 92 -15.14 7.06 6.52
CA MET A 92 -15.34 6.46 7.85
C MET A 92 -14.32 7.01 8.85
N SER A 93 -14.50 6.71 10.13
CA SER A 93 -13.53 7.01 11.18
C SER A 93 -12.39 6.00 11.20
N ALA A 94 -11.25 6.36 11.82
CA ALA A 94 -10.16 5.40 12.02
C ALA A 94 -10.56 4.20 12.89
N ARG A 95 -11.51 4.37 13.82
CA ARG A 95 -12.05 3.31 14.68
C ARG A 95 -12.83 2.25 13.90
N ASP A 96 -13.55 2.66 12.86
CA ASP A 96 -14.37 1.76 12.05
C ASP A 96 -13.52 0.79 11.22
N LEU A 97 -12.30 1.19 10.84
CA LEU A 97 -11.41 0.34 10.04
C LEU A 97 -10.94 -0.93 10.79
N PRO A 98 -10.44 -0.86 12.04
CA PRO A 98 -10.19 -2.06 12.85
C PRO A 98 -11.47 -2.82 13.23
N ALA A 99 -12.62 -2.15 13.38
CA ALA A 99 -13.89 -2.86 13.59
C ALA A 99 -14.28 -3.71 12.37
N PHE A 100 -14.08 -3.19 11.16
CA PHE A 100 -14.23 -3.93 9.91
C PHE A 100 -13.21 -5.07 9.81
N ALA A 101 -11.95 -4.83 10.17
CA ALA A 101 -10.93 -5.87 10.24
C ALA A 101 -11.36 -7.01 11.19
N ARG A 102 -11.83 -6.70 12.39
CA ARG A 102 -12.33 -7.68 13.37
C ARG A 102 -13.45 -8.54 12.79
N MET A 103 -14.40 -7.94 12.09
CA MET A 103 -15.47 -8.68 11.40
C MET A 103 -14.92 -9.65 10.35
N HIS A 104 -13.93 -9.20 9.56
CA HIS A 104 -13.22 -10.03 8.58
C HIS A 104 -12.52 -11.24 9.23
N LEU A 105 -11.84 -11.01 10.35
CA LEU A 105 -11.13 -12.05 11.10
C LEU A 105 -12.10 -13.05 11.76
N ALA A 106 -13.25 -12.58 12.22
CA ALA A 106 -14.26 -13.39 12.91
C ALA A 106 -15.14 -14.22 11.96
N THR A 107 -15.11 -13.96 10.65
CA THR A 107 -15.99 -14.60 9.66
C THR A 107 -15.20 -15.63 8.83
N PRO A 108 -15.35 -16.95 9.07
CA PRO A 108 -14.55 -17.98 8.38
C PRO A 108 -14.66 -17.96 6.86
N ALA A 109 -15.85 -17.60 6.33
CA ALA A 109 -16.09 -17.53 4.89
C ALA A 109 -15.21 -16.48 4.17
N PHE A 110 -14.64 -15.52 4.90
CA PHE A 110 -13.72 -14.52 4.34
C PHE A 110 -12.24 -14.91 4.42
N ALA A 111 -11.91 -16.12 4.89
CA ALA A 111 -10.52 -16.60 4.92
C ALA A 111 -9.87 -16.60 3.53
N VAL A 112 -10.59 -17.05 2.49
CA VAL A 112 -10.10 -17.12 1.10
C VAL A 112 -9.64 -15.76 0.56
N MET A 113 -10.24 -14.66 1.02
CA MET A 113 -9.88 -13.32 0.56
C MET A 113 -8.45 -12.91 0.94
N ARG A 114 -7.86 -13.58 1.93
CA ARG A 114 -6.54 -13.28 2.49
C ARG A 114 -5.45 -14.21 1.95
N GLU A 115 -5.81 -15.17 1.11
CA GLU A 115 -4.86 -16.08 0.48
C GLU A 115 -4.21 -15.44 -0.75
N PRO A 116 -2.91 -15.66 -1.02
CA PRO A 116 -2.28 -15.15 -2.23
C PRO A 116 -2.95 -15.67 -3.51
N GLN A 117 -3.54 -14.75 -4.27
CA GLN A 117 -4.13 -15.00 -5.59
C GLN A 117 -3.20 -14.54 -6.72
N MET A 118 -2.38 -13.51 -6.46
CA MET A 118 -1.43 -12.97 -7.43
C MET A 118 -0.10 -12.64 -6.77
N LEU A 119 0.98 -13.23 -7.29
CA LEU A 119 2.35 -12.87 -6.91
C LEU A 119 2.80 -11.67 -7.71
N LEU A 120 3.38 -10.67 -7.06
CA LEU A 120 3.96 -9.52 -7.75
C LEU A 120 5.47 -9.72 -7.97
N PRO A 121 6.03 -9.11 -9.03
CA PRO A 121 7.47 -8.92 -9.11
C PRO A 121 8.00 -8.21 -7.86
N ASP A 122 9.10 -8.72 -7.31
CA ASP A 122 9.62 -8.21 -6.05
C ASP A 122 10.33 -6.86 -6.24
N CYS A 123 9.59 -5.77 -6.14
CA CYS A 123 10.11 -4.41 -6.12
C CYS A 123 10.60 -4.00 -4.71
N GLY A 124 11.07 -4.95 -3.89
CA GLY A 124 11.61 -4.71 -2.55
C GLY A 124 10.62 -4.86 -1.39
N ASN A 125 9.32 -5.01 -1.68
CA ASN A 125 8.29 -5.20 -0.66
C ASN A 125 7.80 -6.66 -0.54
N ARG A 126 8.28 -7.56 -1.41
CA ARG A 126 7.87 -8.98 -1.49
C ARG A 126 6.35 -9.19 -1.41
N ALA A 127 5.59 -8.27 -2.00
CA ALA A 127 4.15 -8.25 -1.85
C ALA A 127 3.45 -9.24 -2.80
N SER A 128 2.26 -9.67 -2.38
CA SER A 128 1.29 -10.37 -3.22
C SER A 128 -0.10 -9.75 -3.00
N TRP A 129 -1.10 -10.20 -3.75
CA TRP A 129 -2.49 -9.78 -3.59
C TRP A 129 -3.39 -10.98 -3.31
N GLY A 130 -4.28 -10.81 -2.33
CA GLY A 130 -5.47 -11.63 -2.18
C GLY A 130 -6.68 -11.00 -2.89
N LEU A 131 -7.89 -11.39 -2.51
CA LEU A 131 -9.11 -10.80 -3.05
C LEU A 131 -9.39 -9.46 -2.35
N GLY A 132 -8.89 -8.38 -2.95
CA GLY A 132 -9.05 -7.02 -2.42
C GLY A 132 -8.06 -6.64 -1.31
N TRP A 133 -7.20 -7.56 -0.86
CA TRP A 133 -6.18 -7.31 0.16
C TRP A 133 -4.76 -7.31 -0.41
N GLU A 134 -3.96 -6.30 -0.04
CA GLU A 134 -2.51 -6.32 -0.19
C GLU A 134 -1.92 -7.27 0.85
N LEU A 135 -1.00 -8.15 0.44
CA LEU A 135 -0.31 -9.12 1.29
C LEU A 135 1.20 -8.80 1.29
N PRO A 136 1.65 -7.79 2.06
CA PRO A 136 3.06 -7.41 2.10
C PRO A 136 3.93 -8.49 2.75
N GLY A 137 5.17 -8.64 2.28
CA GLY A 137 6.09 -9.69 2.73
C GLY A 137 6.77 -9.42 4.07
N TYR A 138 5.98 -9.34 5.15
CA TYR A 138 6.50 -9.23 6.52
C TYR A 138 7.14 -10.54 6.98
N SER A 139 8.14 -10.42 7.86
CA SER A 139 8.68 -11.53 8.64
C SER A 139 7.91 -11.68 9.97
N GLY A 140 7.92 -12.88 10.56
CA GLY A 140 7.26 -13.16 11.85
C GLY A 140 5.78 -13.59 11.76
N GLY A 141 5.18 -13.51 10.58
CA GLY A 141 3.81 -13.95 10.31
C GLY A 141 3.18 -13.20 9.12
N PRO A 142 2.02 -13.67 8.63
CA PRO A 142 1.30 -12.98 7.56
C PRO A 142 0.83 -11.62 8.05
N VAL A 143 0.91 -10.63 7.15
CA VAL A 143 0.29 -9.32 7.31
C VAL A 143 -0.53 -9.05 6.06
N ILE A 144 -1.72 -8.49 6.27
CA ILE A 144 -2.58 -8.02 5.19
C ILE A 144 -2.88 -6.54 5.37
N GLY A 145 -3.31 -5.85 4.32
CA GLY A 145 -3.75 -4.48 4.47
C GLY A 145 -4.18 -3.83 3.17
N HIS A 146 -4.42 -2.53 3.26
CA HIS A 146 -4.65 -1.69 2.10
C HIS A 146 -4.30 -0.25 2.50
N HIS A 147 -3.96 0.56 1.52
CA HIS A 147 -3.75 1.99 1.71
C HIS A 147 -4.46 2.79 0.61
N GLY A 148 -4.61 4.08 0.78
CA GLY A 148 -5.25 4.92 -0.22
C GLY A 148 -4.96 6.39 0.00
N ALA A 149 -4.87 7.15 -1.08
CA ALA A 149 -4.67 8.57 -1.04
C ALA A 149 -5.63 9.27 -2.00
N ASN A 150 -6.18 10.39 -1.56
CA ASN A 150 -6.84 11.39 -2.37
C ASN A 150 -6.07 12.72 -2.18
N ARG A 151 -6.35 13.75 -2.99
CA ARG A 151 -5.70 15.06 -2.77
C ARG A 151 -5.93 15.55 -1.34
N GLY A 152 -4.84 15.69 -0.59
CA GLY A 152 -4.84 16.20 0.78
C GLY A 152 -5.30 15.20 1.84
N MET A 153 -5.46 13.91 1.54
CA MET A 153 -5.77 12.87 2.53
C MET A 153 -5.04 11.57 2.22
N ALA A 154 -4.53 10.90 3.27
CA ALA A 154 -4.00 9.56 3.16
C ALA A 154 -4.63 8.64 4.20
N SER A 155 -4.72 7.37 3.87
CA SER A 155 -5.35 6.33 4.68
C SER A 155 -4.53 5.05 4.60
N PHE A 156 -4.35 4.42 5.75
CA PHE A 156 -3.55 3.19 5.87
C PHE A 156 -4.27 2.22 6.79
N LEU A 157 -4.32 0.95 6.38
CA LEU A 157 -4.79 -0.18 7.18
C LEU A 157 -3.78 -1.32 7.07
N ARG A 158 -3.36 -1.86 8.20
CA ARG A 158 -2.56 -3.09 8.30
C ARG A 158 -3.14 -3.99 9.37
N ILE A 159 -3.11 -5.30 9.13
CA ILE A 159 -3.68 -6.32 10.01
C ILE A 159 -2.68 -7.48 10.10
N ALA A 160 -2.34 -7.90 11.32
CA ALA A 160 -1.63 -9.14 11.61
C ALA A 160 -2.68 -10.18 12.06
N PRO A 161 -3.29 -10.94 11.12
CA PRO A 161 -4.48 -11.75 11.39
C PRO A 161 -4.28 -12.79 12.49
N GLU A 162 -3.14 -13.47 12.51
CA GLU A 162 -2.85 -14.51 13.51
C GLU A 162 -2.65 -13.98 14.92
N ARG A 163 -2.50 -12.66 15.08
CA ARG A 163 -2.33 -12.00 16.37
C ARG A 163 -3.57 -11.21 16.78
N GLY A 164 -4.58 -11.13 15.91
CA GLY A 164 -5.78 -10.32 16.16
C GLY A 164 -5.48 -8.82 16.26
N ILE A 165 -4.40 -8.35 15.65
CA ILE A 165 -3.95 -6.96 15.72
C ILE A 165 -4.27 -6.24 14.41
N ALA A 166 -4.84 -5.04 14.49
CA ALA A 166 -5.04 -4.17 13.34
C ALA A 166 -4.67 -2.72 13.69
N VAL A 167 -4.11 -2.01 12.72
CA VAL A 167 -3.68 -0.62 12.84
C VAL A 167 -4.26 0.19 11.68
N ALA A 168 -4.90 1.30 12.00
CA ALA A 168 -5.40 2.28 11.03
C ALA A 168 -4.83 3.68 11.31
N LEU A 169 -4.42 4.37 10.25
CA LEU A 169 -4.02 5.78 10.28
C LEU A 169 -4.74 6.53 9.16
N LEU A 170 -5.42 7.61 9.52
CA LEU A 170 -6.07 8.53 8.58
C LEU A 170 -5.47 9.91 8.79
N THR A 171 -5.07 10.59 7.72
CA THR A 171 -4.43 11.90 7.80
C THR A 171 -5.02 12.89 6.80
N SER A 172 -4.91 14.18 7.14
CA SER A 172 -5.10 15.31 6.24
C SER A 172 -3.76 16.00 5.99
N GLY A 173 -3.33 16.06 4.73
CA GLY A 173 -2.09 16.73 4.28
C GLY A 173 -0.78 16.18 4.85
N GLY A 174 0.32 16.81 4.46
CA GLY A 174 1.67 16.53 4.98
C GLY A 174 2.29 15.19 4.57
N ALA A 175 3.41 14.85 5.23
CA ALA A 175 4.19 13.64 5.01
C ALA A 175 3.56 12.44 5.76
N ALA A 176 2.36 12.04 5.29
CA ALA A 176 1.54 11.04 5.97
C ALA A 176 2.14 9.64 5.97
N ARG A 177 2.99 9.32 4.99
CA ARG A 177 3.58 7.98 4.87
C ARG A 177 4.65 7.78 5.93
N GLU A 178 5.40 8.82 6.22
CA GLU A 178 6.46 8.87 7.21
C GLU A 178 5.88 8.67 8.61
N VAL A 179 4.80 9.38 8.94
CA VAL A 179 4.03 9.13 10.17
C VAL A 179 3.55 7.68 10.24
N PHE A 180 3.03 7.13 9.15
CA PHE A 180 2.57 5.74 9.12
C PHE A 180 3.72 4.74 9.36
N ASP A 181 4.86 4.98 8.74
CA ASP A 181 6.03 4.12 8.80
C ASP A 181 6.62 4.10 10.23
N ASP A 182 6.71 5.25 10.90
CA ASP A 182 7.16 5.35 12.30
C ASP A 182 6.21 4.64 13.27
N ILE A 183 4.90 4.75 13.03
CA ILE A 183 3.89 4.11 13.86
C ILE A 183 3.91 2.60 13.66
N ILE A 184 3.85 2.14 12.40
CA ILE A 184 3.64 0.72 12.10
C ILE A 184 4.83 -0.12 12.53
N ASP A 185 6.07 0.38 12.36
CA ASP A 185 7.27 -0.37 12.74
C ASP A 185 7.33 -0.62 14.24
N ASN A 186 6.97 0.38 15.04
CA ASN A 186 6.92 0.25 16.49
C ASN A 186 5.76 -0.67 16.92
N VAL A 187 4.53 -0.38 16.47
CA VAL A 187 3.33 -1.10 16.92
C VAL A 187 3.35 -2.57 16.50
N PHE A 188 3.72 -2.88 15.25
CA PHE A 188 3.73 -4.26 14.79
C PHE A 188 4.91 -5.05 15.34
N SER A 189 6.09 -4.44 15.52
CA SER A 189 7.21 -5.12 16.16
C SER A 189 6.91 -5.42 17.63
N GLU A 190 6.31 -4.48 18.36
CA GLU A 190 6.02 -4.64 19.80
C GLU A 190 4.82 -5.57 20.07
N LEU A 191 3.71 -5.37 19.38
CA LEU A 191 2.46 -6.06 19.70
C LEU A 191 2.28 -7.38 18.91
N ALA A 192 2.71 -7.42 17.65
CA ALA A 192 2.47 -8.55 16.76
C ALA A 192 3.71 -9.43 16.51
N GLY A 193 4.91 -8.94 16.85
CA GLY A 193 6.17 -9.63 16.57
C GLY A 193 6.47 -9.80 15.09
N VAL A 194 5.89 -8.94 14.24
CA VAL A 194 6.09 -8.96 12.77
C VAL A 194 6.90 -7.74 12.34
N ARG A 195 7.71 -7.89 11.28
CA ARG A 195 8.58 -6.81 10.79
C ARG A 195 8.53 -6.70 9.27
N ARG A 196 8.56 -5.46 8.77
CA ARG A 196 8.66 -5.17 7.35
C ARG A 196 9.95 -5.73 6.74
N PRO A 197 9.95 -6.05 5.44
CA PRO A 197 11.21 -6.31 4.76
C PRO A 197 12.08 -5.06 4.81
N GLU A 198 13.38 -5.24 5.03
CA GLU A 198 14.34 -4.15 4.93
C GLU A 198 14.34 -3.63 3.48
N PRO A 199 14.23 -2.30 3.27
CA PRO A 199 14.32 -1.73 1.94
C PRO A 199 15.66 -2.10 1.29
N PRO A 200 15.68 -2.54 0.02
CA PRO A 200 16.92 -2.82 -0.67
C PRO A 200 17.76 -1.54 -0.80
N THR A 201 19.08 -1.69 -0.74
CA THR A 201 20.04 -0.61 -0.97
C THR A 201 20.86 -0.90 -2.23
N PRO A 202 21.31 0.13 -2.96
CA PRO A 202 22.21 -0.06 -4.09
C PRO A 202 23.48 -0.83 -3.69
N PRO A 203 23.96 -1.79 -4.51
CA PRO A 203 25.24 -2.45 -4.27
C PRO A 203 26.41 -1.47 -4.27
N GLU A 204 27.44 -1.69 -3.44
CA GLU A 204 28.66 -0.86 -3.45
C GLU A 204 29.42 -0.94 -4.78
N ALA A 205 29.40 -2.11 -5.41
CA ALA A 205 30.01 -2.37 -6.72
C ALA A 205 28.97 -3.04 -7.64
N PRO A 206 28.09 -2.25 -8.29
CA PRO A 206 27.05 -2.80 -9.15
C PRO A 206 27.63 -3.39 -10.44
N GLU A 207 26.98 -4.43 -10.95
CA GLU A 207 27.24 -4.95 -12.29
C GLU A 207 26.76 -3.97 -13.37
N LEU A 208 27.15 -4.22 -14.62
CA LEU A 208 26.68 -3.44 -15.75
C LEU A 208 25.18 -3.68 -15.96
N VAL A 209 24.42 -2.59 -16.15
CA VAL A 209 23.02 -2.69 -16.56
C VAL A 209 22.94 -3.31 -17.95
N ASP A 210 22.13 -4.37 -18.06
CA ASP A 210 21.85 -5.04 -19.32
C ASP A 210 21.07 -4.12 -20.27
N GLU A 211 21.46 -4.09 -21.56
CA GLU A 211 20.80 -3.27 -22.59
C GLU A 211 19.31 -3.58 -22.74
N ARG A 212 18.87 -4.77 -22.31
CA ARG A 212 17.45 -5.14 -22.26
C ARG A 212 16.61 -4.20 -21.40
N PHE A 213 17.18 -3.41 -20.49
CA PHE A 213 16.39 -2.42 -19.75
C PHE A 213 16.11 -1.16 -20.55
N LEU A 214 16.92 -0.85 -21.56
CA LEU A 214 16.82 0.40 -22.32
C LEU A 214 15.55 0.42 -23.17
N GLY A 215 14.87 1.56 -23.25
CA GLY A 215 13.67 1.74 -24.05
C GLY A 215 12.62 2.62 -23.40
N THR A 216 11.49 2.78 -24.09
CA THR A 216 10.32 3.49 -23.58
C THR A 216 9.24 2.47 -23.22
N TYR A 217 8.67 2.63 -22.03
CA TYR A 217 7.60 1.79 -21.50
C TYR A 217 6.39 2.65 -21.18
N ARG A 218 5.18 2.17 -21.50
CA ARG A 218 3.94 2.90 -21.25
C ARG A 218 2.89 2.04 -20.56
N CYS A 219 2.15 2.62 -19.64
CA CYS A 219 0.87 2.08 -19.16
C CYS A 219 -0.06 3.21 -18.75
N ALA A 220 -1.34 3.13 -19.14
CA ALA A 220 -2.37 4.10 -18.77
C ALA A 220 -1.85 5.56 -18.86
N ASP A 221 -1.61 6.20 -17.71
CA ASP A 221 -1.21 7.61 -17.56
C ASP A 221 0.30 7.79 -17.26
N HIS A 222 1.12 6.75 -17.44
CA HIS A 222 2.54 6.75 -17.09
C HIS A 222 3.43 6.42 -18.29
N GLU A 223 4.55 7.15 -18.40
CA GLU A 223 5.64 6.86 -19.31
C GLU A 223 6.95 6.68 -18.53
N VAL A 224 7.70 5.64 -18.88
CA VAL A 224 9.03 5.37 -18.31
C VAL A 224 10.04 5.30 -19.44
N VAL A 225 11.05 6.17 -19.42
CA VAL A 225 12.11 6.17 -20.41
C VAL A 225 13.42 5.78 -19.74
N VAL A 226 13.98 4.63 -20.15
CA VAL A 226 15.25 4.11 -19.65
C VAL A 226 16.32 4.32 -20.71
N THR A 227 17.32 5.15 -20.39
CA THR A 227 18.41 5.53 -21.30
C THR A 227 19.77 5.22 -20.70
N GLN A 228 20.74 4.93 -21.55
CA GLN A 228 22.12 4.71 -21.11
C GLN A 228 22.68 6.00 -20.49
N ALA A 229 23.27 5.88 -19.31
CA ALA A 229 24.02 6.94 -18.65
C ALA A 229 25.53 6.60 -18.71
N ASP A 230 26.28 6.92 -17.65
CA ASP A 230 27.68 6.50 -17.51
C ASP A 230 27.84 4.98 -17.48
N HIS A 231 29.07 4.49 -17.62
CA HIS A 231 29.36 3.06 -17.72
C HIS A 231 28.77 2.28 -16.53
N GLY A 232 27.86 1.34 -16.82
CA GLY A 232 27.19 0.51 -15.82
C GLY A 232 25.96 1.14 -15.16
N ARG A 233 25.49 2.31 -15.63
CA ARG A 233 24.31 3.00 -15.10
C ARG A 233 23.30 3.28 -16.20
N VAL A 234 22.05 3.49 -15.79
CA VAL A 234 21.00 4.03 -16.65
C VAL A 234 20.33 5.22 -16.00
N ARG A 235 19.85 6.15 -16.83
CA ARG A 235 18.96 7.22 -16.43
C ARG A 235 17.54 6.76 -16.69
N VAL A 236 16.70 6.83 -15.67
CA VAL A 236 15.27 6.55 -15.78
C VAL A 236 14.51 7.85 -15.58
N ASP A 237 13.70 8.20 -16.56
CA ASP A 237 12.70 9.26 -16.48
C ASP A 237 11.33 8.60 -16.26
N LEU A 238 10.74 8.80 -15.09
CA LEU A 238 9.40 8.34 -14.74
C LEU A 238 8.52 9.57 -14.52
N ASP A 239 7.72 9.93 -15.53
CA ASP A 239 6.85 11.12 -15.52
C ASP A 239 7.55 12.40 -15.03
N ASP A 240 8.68 12.75 -15.66
CA ASP A 240 9.53 13.91 -15.36
C ASP A 240 10.34 13.79 -14.05
N ASP A 241 10.27 12.68 -13.30
CA ASP A 241 11.19 12.34 -12.21
C ASP A 241 12.40 11.56 -12.74
N VAL A 242 13.46 12.30 -13.07
CA VAL A 242 14.69 11.76 -13.65
C VAL A 242 15.68 11.36 -12.56
N ARG A 243 16.04 10.07 -12.51
CA ARG A 243 16.98 9.52 -11.52
C ARG A 243 17.97 8.55 -12.14
N GLU A 244 19.09 8.31 -11.45
CA GLU A 244 20.07 7.32 -11.85
C GLU A 244 19.82 5.96 -11.19
N PHE A 245 19.95 4.90 -12.00
CA PHE A 245 19.74 3.54 -11.57
C PHE A 245 20.96 2.67 -11.88
N VAL A 246 21.18 1.69 -11.01
CA VAL A 246 22.18 0.63 -11.17
C VAL A 246 21.52 -0.74 -11.15
N ALA A 247 22.23 -1.76 -11.63
CA ALA A 247 21.78 -3.14 -11.50
C ALA A 247 21.70 -3.54 -10.02
N LEU A 248 20.54 -4.00 -9.58
CA LEU A 248 20.32 -4.59 -8.25
C LEU A 248 20.47 -6.12 -8.30
N ARG A 249 19.91 -6.71 -9.35
CA ARG A 249 19.93 -8.14 -9.71
C ARG A 249 19.72 -8.24 -11.21
N ASP A 250 19.78 -9.44 -11.77
CA ASP A 250 19.65 -9.66 -13.21
C ASP A 250 18.41 -8.97 -13.79
N ASP A 251 17.26 -9.14 -13.15
CA ASP A 251 15.96 -8.63 -13.61
C ASP A 251 15.52 -7.31 -12.96
N ALA A 252 16.36 -6.66 -12.15
CA ALA A 252 15.95 -5.43 -11.47
C ALA A 252 17.01 -4.34 -11.37
N LEU A 253 16.52 -3.11 -11.41
CA LEU A 253 17.28 -1.88 -11.22
C LEU A 253 16.91 -1.25 -9.88
N ILE A 254 17.84 -0.49 -9.30
CA ILE A 254 17.59 0.30 -8.09
C ILE A 254 18.11 1.73 -8.25
N ALA A 255 17.31 2.70 -7.79
CA ALA A 255 17.67 4.11 -7.81
C ALA A 255 18.82 4.40 -6.82
N LEU A 256 19.79 5.19 -7.24
CA LEU A 256 20.89 5.63 -6.39
C LEU A 256 20.42 6.68 -5.36
N GLU A 257 19.48 7.52 -5.75
CA GLU A 257 18.89 8.55 -4.91
C GLU A 257 17.82 7.95 -3.99
N ARG A 258 17.65 8.56 -2.80
CA ARG A 258 16.57 8.20 -1.89
C ARG A 258 15.25 8.89 -2.32
N PRO A 259 14.09 8.22 -2.15
CA PRO A 259 13.95 6.81 -1.77
C PRO A 259 14.41 5.86 -2.88
N HIS A 260 15.12 4.78 -2.49
CA HIS A 260 15.69 3.78 -3.41
C HIS A 260 14.58 2.96 -4.08
N THR A 261 14.09 3.45 -5.21
CA THR A 261 13.03 2.80 -5.99
C THR A 261 13.58 1.60 -6.74
N VAL A 262 12.85 0.47 -6.73
CA VAL A 262 13.23 -0.73 -7.47
C VAL A 262 12.32 -0.93 -8.67
N LEU A 263 12.93 -1.13 -9.84
CA LEU A 263 12.24 -1.47 -11.09
C LEU A 263 12.53 -2.92 -11.44
N VAL A 264 11.53 -3.69 -11.85
CA VAL A 264 11.72 -5.11 -12.21
C VAL A 264 11.26 -5.34 -13.65
N LEU A 265 12.12 -5.91 -14.49
CA LEU A 265 11.80 -6.28 -15.87
C LEU A 265 11.35 -7.74 -15.92
N LYS A 266 10.13 -7.99 -16.44
CA LYS A 266 9.60 -9.32 -16.71
C LYS A 266 9.11 -9.40 -18.14
N GLY A 267 9.88 -10.09 -19.01
CA GLY A 267 9.64 -10.05 -20.45
C GLY A 267 9.77 -8.61 -20.96
N ASP A 268 8.73 -8.12 -21.62
CA ASP A 268 8.66 -6.73 -22.12
C ASP A 268 7.91 -5.76 -21.18
N LEU A 269 7.65 -6.19 -19.94
CA LEU A 269 6.98 -5.38 -18.92
C LEU A 269 7.98 -4.87 -17.88
N LEU A 270 8.02 -3.56 -17.68
CA LEU A 270 8.76 -2.91 -16.60
C LEU A 270 7.81 -2.62 -15.43
N HIS A 271 8.17 -3.11 -14.24
CA HIS A 271 7.36 -3.03 -13.04
C HIS A 271 7.91 -2.02 -12.02
N PHE A 272 7.03 -1.16 -11.51
CA PHE A 272 7.37 -0.06 -10.57
C PHE A 272 6.22 0.24 -9.59
N GLY A 273 5.49 -0.82 -9.18
CA GLY A 273 4.18 -0.70 -8.53
C GLY A 273 3.01 -0.68 -9.53
N ARG A 274 3.33 -0.52 -10.81
CA ARG A 274 2.48 -0.78 -11.99
C ARG A 274 3.26 -1.67 -12.96
N ALA A 275 2.68 -2.00 -14.11
CA ALA A 275 3.38 -2.69 -15.20
C ALA A 275 3.23 -1.85 -16.48
N ALA A 276 4.35 -1.39 -17.04
CA ALA A 276 4.40 -0.67 -18.31
C ALA A 276 4.98 -1.55 -19.40
N ALA A 277 4.33 -1.58 -20.57
CA ALA A 277 4.77 -2.35 -21.71
C ALA A 277 5.75 -1.54 -22.56
N ARG A 278 6.81 -2.18 -23.04
CA ARG A 278 7.73 -1.60 -24.00
C ARG A 278 7.00 -1.20 -25.29
N THR A 279 7.32 -0.01 -25.81
CA THR A 279 6.77 0.55 -27.06
C THR A 279 7.85 0.86 -28.08
#